data_AF-D2S4U5-F1
#
_entry.id   AF-D2S4U5-F1
#
_cell.length_a   1.000
_cell.length_b   1.000
_cell.length_c   1.000
_cell.angle_alpha   90.00
_cell.angle_beta   90.00
_cell.angle_gamma   90.00
#
_symmetry.space_group_name_H-M   'P 1'
#
loop_
_entity.id
_entity.type
_entity.pdbx_description
1 polymer ?
#
loop_
_entity_poly.entity_id
_entity_poly.type
_entity_poly.pdbx_seq_one_letter_code
_entity_poly.pdbx_strand_id
1 'polypeptide(L)'
;MDGLPRSSTARRLRARAGHAALVAVIGLVGLVALPGTASATGTHTVEPVLNCYRENPDGSWTVVVGYVNSSRTTVDIPRGPRNQAFTSTFASLPPTSFRPGTVNGAFTAVVGLADLYAGARWVLDGYTLDYRAAASSSQVCPSSTELPAQGNGSGPAIGLAAAGVVGAVCVLRIRARGTAGGRDDA
;
A
#
# COMPACT_ATOMS: atom_id res chain seq x y z
N MET A 1 -33.02 82.90 -15.53
CA MET A 1 -31.77 82.32 -14.99
C MET A 1 -31.99 80.82 -14.99
N ASP A 2 -31.61 80.17 -16.09
CA ASP A 2 -31.94 78.78 -16.35
C ASP A 2 -30.65 78.00 -16.57
N GLY A 3 -30.19 77.34 -15.51
CA GLY A 3 -29.09 76.38 -15.54
C GLY A 3 -29.62 74.99 -15.21
N LEU A 4 -29.79 74.14 -16.23
CA LEU A 4 -30.25 72.76 -16.08
C LEU A 4 -29.25 71.91 -15.27
N PRO A 5 -29.73 71.01 -14.38
CA PRO A 5 -28.86 70.13 -13.61
C PRO A 5 -28.33 68.99 -14.49
N ARG A 6 -26.99 68.83 -14.54
CA ARG A 6 -26.35 67.66 -15.15
C ARG A 6 -26.46 66.44 -14.22
N SER A 7 -27.39 65.56 -14.61
CA SER A 7 -27.47 64.10 -14.40
C SER A 7 -26.36 63.44 -13.55
N SER A 8 -26.70 63.04 -12.32
CA SER A 8 -25.85 62.23 -11.42
C SER A 8 -26.40 60.81 -11.16
N THR A 9 -27.55 60.46 -11.72
CA THR A 9 -28.23 59.18 -11.48
C THR A 9 -27.77 58.06 -12.43
N ALA A 10 -27.37 58.39 -13.65
CA ALA A 10 -26.95 57.40 -14.65
C ALA A 10 -25.67 56.63 -14.29
N ARG A 11 -24.79 57.21 -13.45
CA ARG A 11 -23.48 56.62 -13.12
C ARG A 11 -23.58 55.58 -12.00
N ARG A 12 -24.57 55.69 -11.09
CA ARG A 12 -24.73 54.75 -9.95
C ARG A 12 -25.42 53.44 -10.34
N LEU A 13 -26.26 53.44 -11.37
CA LEU A 13 -26.96 52.25 -11.85
C LEU A 13 -26.05 51.30 -12.65
N ARG A 14 -25.09 51.84 -13.42
CA ARG A 14 -24.12 51.01 -14.17
C ARG A 14 -23.17 50.22 -13.27
N ALA A 15 -22.83 50.72 -12.08
CA ALA A 15 -21.94 50.04 -11.14
C ALA A 15 -22.58 48.84 -10.42
N ARG A 16 -23.91 48.84 -10.26
CA ARG A 16 -24.65 47.74 -9.61
C ARG A 16 -25.02 46.60 -10.57
N ALA A 17 -25.21 46.90 -11.86
CA ALA A 17 -25.49 45.89 -12.88
C ALA A 17 -24.29 44.98 -13.19
N GLY A 18 -23.05 45.51 -13.11
CA GLY A 18 -21.83 44.72 -13.35
C GLY A 18 -21.57 43.66 -12.28
N HIS A 19 -21.83 43.98 -11.00
CA HIS A 19 -21.60 43.03 -9.90
C HIS A 19 -22.63 41.89 -9.87
N ALA A 20 -23.89 42.16 -10.22
CA ALA A 20 -24.92 41.11 -10.28
C ALA A 20 -24.66 40.09 -11.40
N ALA A 21 -24.15 40.54 -12.55
CA ALA A 21 -23.79 39.65 -13.65
C ALA A 21 -22.58 38.76 -13.33
N LEU A 22 -21.58 39.28 -12.60
CA LEU A 22 -20.38 38.51 -12.24
C LEU A 22 -20.70 37.38 -11.22
N VAL A 23 -21.58 37.64 -10.24
CA VAL A 23 -21.99 36.63 -9.24
C VAL A 23 -22.82 35.51 -9.88
N ALA A 24 -23.67 35.82 -10.86
CA ALA A 24 -24.45 34.83 -11.60
C ALA A 24 -23.56 33.89 -12.45
N VAL A 25 -22.50 34.42 -13.06
CA VAL A 25 -21.54 33.60 -13.82
C VAL A 25 -20.70 32.71 -12.91
N ILE A 26 -20.26 33.20 -11.74
CA ILE A 26 -19.53 32.38 -10.76
C ILE A 26 -20.43 31.27 -10.17
N GLY A 27 -21.71 31.56 -9.92
CA GLY A 27 -22.69 30.56 -9.49
C GLY A 27 -22.96 29.46 -10.54
N LEU A 28 -22.98 29.82 -11.83
CA LEU A 28 -23.17 28.85 -12.92
C LEU A 28 -21.92 27.99 -13.17
N VAL A 29 -20.71 28.54 -12.99
CA VAL A 29 -19.45 27.79 -13.13
C VAL A 29 -19.19 26.87 -11.94
N GLY A 30 -19.62 27.25 -10.73
CA GLY A 30 -19.49 26.41 -9.52
C GLY A 30 -20.29 25.11 -9.57
N LEU A 31 -21.38 25.03 -10.33
CA LEU A 31 -22.19 23.81 -10.46
C LEU A 31 -21.52 22.70 -11.30
N VAL A 32 -20.48 23.04 -12.07
CA VAL A 32 -19.74 22.08 -12.91
C VAL A 32 -18.57 21.43 -12.14
N ALA A 33 -18.27 21.92 -10.93
CA ALA A 33 -17.16 21.46 -10.11
C ALA A 33 -17.61 20.71 -8.83
N LEU A 34 -18.80 20.10 -8.84
CA LEU A 34 -19.11 19.09 -7.82
C LEU A 34 -18.17 17.90 -8.05
N PRO A 35 -17.31 17.51 -7.09
CA PRO A 35 -16.63 16.23 -7.18
C PRO A 35 -17.73 15.17 -7.27
N GLY A 36 -17.87 14.55 -8.44
CA GLY A 36 -18.79 13.44 -8.62
C GLY A 36 -18.44 12.39 -7.57
N THR A 37 -19.35 12.17 -6.62
CA THR A 37 -19.24 11.02 -5.73
C THR A 37 -19.38 9.79 -6.62
N ALA A 38 -18.26 9.18 -6.98
CA ALA A 38 -18.24 7.88 -7.61
C ALA A 38 -18.76 6.86 -6.61
N SER A 39 -20.09 6.69 -6.54
CA SER A 39 -20.68 5.55 -5.87
C SER A 39 -20.52 4.36 -6.80
N ALA A 40 -19.40 3.64 -6.66
CA ALA A 40 -19.26 2.33 -7.27
C ALA A 40 -20.38 1.45 -6.69
N THR A 41 -21.40 1.20 -7.50
CA THR A 41 -22.51 0.29 -7.18
C THR A 41 -22.01 -1.14 -7.42
N GLY A 42 -20.93 -1.51 -6.74
CA GLY A 42 -20.39 -2.86 -6.73
C GLY A 42 -20.74 -3.50 -5.41
N THR A 43 -21.18 -4.76 -5.44
CA THR A 43 -21.31 -5.61 -4.24
C THR A 43 -19.94 -6.05 -3.70
N HIS A 44 -18.90 -5.28 -4.00
CA HIS A 44 -17.51 -5.58 -3.68
C HIS A 44 -17.24 -5.16 -2.24
N THR A 45 -16.84 -6.13 -1.43
CA THR A 45 -16.66 -5.96 0.02
C THR A 45 -15.22 -6.14 0.45
N VAL A 46 -14.38 -6.76 -0.39
CA VAL A 46 -12.97 -7.01 -0.09
C VAL A 46 -12.08 -6.17 -0.98
N GLU A 47 -11.49 -5.11 -0.43
CA GLU A 47 -10.63 -4.18 -1.14
C GLU A 47 -9.15 -4.49 -0.87
N PRO A 48 -8.30 -4.64 -1.91
CA PRO A 48 -6.87 -4.84 -1.77
C PRO A 48 -6.15 -3.52 -1.43
N VAL A 49 -5.14 -3.58 -0.57
CA VAL A 49 -4.38 -2.39 -0.14
C VAL A 49 -2.88 -2.66 -0.23
N LEU A 50 -2.13 -1.73 -0.83
CA LEU A 50 -0.66 -1.75 -0.74
C LEU A 50 -0.25 -1.10 0.59
N ASN A 51 0.15 -1.91 1.56
CA ASN A 51 0.53 -1.43 2.89
C ASN A 51 1.84 -0.64 2.83
N CYS A 52 2.85 -1.18 2.15
CA CYS A 52 4.10 -0.51 1.87
C CYS A 52 4.85 -1.20 0.72
N TYR A 53 5.86 -0.52 0.18
CA TYR A 53 6.80 -1.10 -0.78
C TYR A 53 8.25 -0.74 -0.43
N ARG A 54 9.20 -1.51 -0.96
CA ARG A 54 10.63 -1.23 -0.87
C ARG A 54 11.31 -1.53 -2.19
N GLU A 55 12.08 -0.59 -2.69
CA GLU A 55 12.98 -0.84 -3.83
C GLU A 55 14.20 -1.63 -3.37
N ASN A 56 14.53 -2.68 -4.11
CA ASN A 56 15.68 -3.53 -3.86
C ASN A 56 16.88 -3.04 -4.70
N PRO A 57 18.13 -3.36 -4.30
CA PRO A 57 19.33 -2.90 -5.01
C PRO A 57 19.43 -3.37 -6.47
N ASP A 58 18.75 -4.47 -6.82
CA ASP A 58 18.67 -5.02 -8.18
C ASP A 58 17.57 -4.36 -9.04
N GLY A 59 16.86 -3.36 -8.50
CA GLY A 59 15.76 -2.67 -9.16
C GLY A 59 14.40 -3.38 -9.05
N SER A 60 14.33 -4.57 -8.45
CA SER A 60 13.04 -5.19 -8.11
C SER A 60 12.36 -4.47 -6.95
N TRP A 61 11.05 -4.62 -6.80
CA TRP A 61 10.32 -4.08 -5.65
C TRP A 61 9.81 -5.19 -4.77
N THR A 62 10.02 -5.07 -3.47
CA THR A 62 9.30 -5.87 -2.48
C THR A 62 8.01 -5.13 -2.11
N VAL A 63 6.86 -5.76 -2.35
CA VAL A 63 5.54 -5.19 -2.01
C VAL A 63 4.89 -5.97 -0.88
N VAL A 64 4.35 -5.25 0.11
CA VAL A 64 3.59 -5.82 1.22
C VAL A 64 2.13 -5.45 1.03
N VAL A 65 1.31 -6.46 0.80
CA VAL A 65 -0.08 -6.30 0.37
C VAL A 65 -1.02 -6.82 1.44
N GLY A 66 -2.05 -6.04 1.74
CA GLY A 66 -3.12 -6.34 2.68
C GLY A 66 -4.49 -6.20 2.03
N TYR A 67 -5.54 -6.27 2.84
CA TYR A 67 -6.90 -6.04 2.38
C TYR A 67 -7.78 -5.45 3.49
N VAL A 68 -8.91 -4.88 3.08
CA VAL A 68 -10.01 -4.47 3.95
C VAL A 68 -11.25 -5.23 3.53
N ASN A 69 -11.80 -6.04 4.43
CA ASN A 69 -13.10 -6.66 4.25
C ASN A 69 -14.15 -5.87 5.05
N SER A 70 -15.04 -5.16 4.35
CA SER A 70 -16.12 -4.36 4.95
C SER A 70 -17.36 -5.20 5.32
N SER A 71 -17.42 -6.47 4.91
CA SER A 71 -18.47 -7.41 5.33
C SER A 71 -18.35 -7.77 6.81
N ARG A 72 -19.48 -8.13 7.43
CA ARG A 72 -19.55 -8.63 8.82
C ARG A 72 -19.09 -10.08 8.96
N THR A 73 -18.94 -10.78 7.84
CA THR A 73 -18.54 -12.20 7.79
C THR A 73 -17.32 -12.40 6.90
N THR A 74 -16.63 -13.52 7.12
CA THR A 74 -15.58 -13.97 6.21
C THR A 74 -16.15 -14.14 4.80
N VAL A 75 -15.42 -13.66 3.81
CA VAL A 75 -15.74 -13.81 2.39
C VAL A 75 -14.72 -14.76 1.79
N ASP A 76 -15.17 -15.81 1.12
CA ASP A 76 -14.29 -16.73 0.41
C ASP A 76 -14.30 -16.40 -1.09
N ILE A 77 -13.12 -16.06 -1.62
CA ILE A 77 -12.94 -15.74 -3.04
C ILE A 77 -11.86 -16.68 -3.58
N PRO A 78 -12.25 -17.78 -4.25
CA PRO A 78 -11.31 -18.71 -4.87
C PRO A 78 -10.39 -18.00 -5.86
N ARG A 79 -9.20 -18.56 -6.09
CA ARG A 79 -8.29 -18.07 -7.13
C ARG A 79 -9.00 -18.11 -8.48
N GLY A 80 -8.87 -17.04 -9.25
CA GLY A 80 -9.56 -16.86 -10.52
C GLY A 80 -9.71 -15.38 -10.86
N PRO A 81 -10.57 -15.02 -11.82
CA PRO A 81 -10.66 -13.64 -12.32
C PRO A 81 -10.97 -12.57 -11.26
N ARG A 82 -11.55 -12.95 -10.11
CA ARG A 82 -11.83 -12.05 -8.98
C ARG A 82 -10.80 -12.15 -7.84
N ASN A 83 -9.79 -12.99 -7.97
CA ASN A 83 -8.68 -13.12 -7.04
C ASN A 83 -7.46 -13.65 -7.80
N GLN A 84 -6.77 -12.75 -8.48
CA GLN A 84 -5.65 -13.07 -9.37
C GLN A 84 -4.53 -12.05 -9.20
N ALA A 85 -3.36 -12.53 -8.81
CA ALA A 85 -2.12 -11.77 -8.90
C ALA A 85 -1.48 -11.98 -10.28
N PHE A 86 -1.04 -10.87 -10.88
CA PHE A 86 -0.23 -10.84 -12.08
C PHE A 86 1.15 -10.30 -11.69
N THR A 87 2.26 -10.98 -12.01
CA THR A 87 2.49 -12.10 -12.94
C THR A 87 2.20 -13.49 -12.37
N SER A 88 2.23 -14.56 -13.21
CA SER A 88 1.87 -15.93 -12.79
C SER A 88 2.72 -16.49 -11.66
N THR A 89 3.95 -15.99 -11.51
CA THR A 89 4.87 -16.33 -10.41
C THR A 89 4.28 -16.00 -9.04
N PHE A 90 3.35 -15.04 -8.96
CA PHE A 90 2.68 -14.62 -7.72
C PHE A 90 1.27 -15.19 -7.57
N ALA A 91 0.79 -15.98 -8.53
CA ALA A 91 -0.60 -16.43 -8.58
C ALA A 91 -1.04 -17.25 -7.36
N SER A 92 -0.10 -17.88 -6.66
CA SER A 92 -0.31 -18.66 -5.44
C SER A 92 -0.24 -17.85 -4.14
N LEU A 93 0.16 -16.57 -4.18
CA LEU A 93 0.39 -15.78 -2.97
C LEU A 93 -0.91 -15.24 -2.33
N PRO A 94 -1.88 -14.70 -3.08
CA PRO A 94 -3.09 -14.16 -2.46
C PRO A 94 -3.85 -15.20 -1.64
N PRO A 95 -4.42 -14.83 -0.47
CA PRO A 95 -5.31 -15.72 0.28
C PRO A 95 -6.60 -15.95 -0.49
N THR A 96 -7.37 -16.98 -0.12
CA THR A 96 -8.69 -17.27 -0.69
C THR A 96 -9.84 -17.10 0.30
N SER A 97 -9.51 -16.79 1.56
CA SER A 97 -10.47 -16.56 2.64
C SER A 97 -10.15 -15.25 3.35
N PHE A 98 -11.12 -14.35 3.43
CA PHE A 98 -10.93 -12.95 3.81
C PHE A 98 -11.78 -12.64 5.03
N ARG A 99 -11.16 -12.53 6.21
CA ARG A 99 -11.88 -12.24 7.46
C ARG A 99 -12.33 -10.78 7.51
N PRO A 100 -13.40 -10.43 8.24
CA PRO A 100 -13.82 -9.05 8.44
C PRO A 100 -12.71 -8.14 8.97
N GLY A 101 -12.72 -6.88 8.53
CA GLY A 101 -11.80 -5.84 8.97
C GLY A 101 -10.56 -5.68 8.10
N THR A 102 -9.57 -4.97 8.64
CA THR A 102 -8.30 -4.69 7.96
C THR A 102 -7.25 -5.74 8.31
N VAL A 103 -6.68 -6.36 7.29
CA VAL A 103 -5.54 -7.28 7.41
C VAL A 103 -4.34 -6.69 6.69
N ASN A 104 -3.31 -6.36 7.44
CA ASN A 104 -2.04 -5.86 6.90
C ASN A 104 -1.11 -7.03 6.59
N GLY A 105 -0.36 -6.94 5.48
CA GLY A 105 0.63 -7.95 5.12
C GLY A 105 0.04 -9.35 4.90
N ALA A 106 -1.12 -9.42 4.25
CA ALA A 106 -1.75 -10.67 3.84
C ALA A 106 -0.81 -11.53 2.97
N PHE A 107 0.02 -10.92 2.13
CA PHE A 107 1.16 -11.56 1.49
C PHE A 107 2.25 -10.55 1.12
N THR A 108 3.42 -11.06 0.75
CA THR A 108 4.56 -10.27 0.25
C THR A 108 5.03 -10.85 -1.07
N ALA A 109 5.37 -9.99 -2.04
CA ALA A 109 5.90 -10.40 -3.33
C ALA A 109 7.15 -9.58 -3.69
N VAL A 110 8.13 -10.22 -4.32
CA VAL A 110 9.27 -9.54 -4.96
C VAL A 110 8.98 -9.46 -6.44
N VAL A 111 8.68 -8.27 -6.92
CA VAL A 111 8.27 -7.98 -8.29
C VAL A 111 9.46 -7.44 -9.07
N GLY A 112 9.87 -8.16 -10.10
CA GLY A 112 10.96 -7.72 -10.96
C GLY A 112 10.62 -6.42 -11.69
N LEU A 113 11.65 -5.67 -12.09
CA LEU A 113 11.46 -4.40 -12.80
C LEU A 113 10.62 -4.59 -14.07
N ALA A 114 10.90 -5.62 -14.88
CA ALA A 114 10.12 -5.90 -16.09
C ALA A 114 8.62 -6.11 -15.80
N ASP A 115 8.31 -6.87 -14.74
CA ASP A 115 6.93 -7.15 -14.32
C ASP A 115 6.21 -5.90 -13.83
N LEU A 116 6.90 -5.00 -13.10
CA LEU A 116 6.35 -3.71 -12.69
C LEU A 116 5.96 -2.85 -13.90
N TYR A 117 6.79 -2.81 -14.95
CA TYR A 117 6.48 -2.09 -16.19
C TYR A 117 5.43 -2.81 -17.05
N ALA A 118 5.27 -4.12 -16.89
CA ALA A 118 4.21 -4.89 -17.53
C ALA A 118 2.85 -4.79 -16.82
N GLY A 119 2.74 -4.02 -15.73
CA GLY A 119 1.49 -3.83 -14.99
C GLY A 119 1.24 -4.90 -13.92
N ALA A 120 2.26 -5.28 -13.16
CA ALA A 120 2.11 -6.15 -11.99
C ALA A 120 1.04 -5.63 -11.03
N ARG A 121 0.07 -6.49 -10.72
CA ARG A 121 -1.16 -6.09 -10.02
C ARG A 121 -1.83 -7.26 -9.31
N TRP A 122 -2.70 -6.95 -8.37
CA TRP A 122 -3.64 -7.91 -7.79
C TRP A 122 -5.08 -7.48 -8.07
N VAL A 123 -5.83 -8.37 -8.73
CA VAL A 123 -7.27 -8.22 -8.89
C VAL A 123 -7.94 -8.95 -7.73
N LEU A 124 -8.72 -8.23 -6.94
CA LEU A 124 -9.47 -8.77 -5.81
C LEU A 124 -10.87 -8.21 -5.77
N ASP A 125 -11.86 -9.09 -5.77
CA ASP A 125 -13.27 -8.75 -5.64
C ASP A 125 -13.71 -7.61 -6.58
N GLY A 126 -13.21 -7.55 -7.81
CA GLY A 126 -13.51 -6.48 -8.77
C GLY A 126 -12.62 -5.22 -8.65
N TYR A 127 -11.88 -5.06 -7.56
CA TYR A 127 -10.83 -4.05 -7.44
C TYR A 127 -9.55 -4.49 -8.14
N THR A 128 -8.78 -3.52 -8.63
CA THR A 128 -7.45 -3.74 -9.19
C THR A 128 -6.43 -2.90 -8.44
N LEU A 129 -5.52 -3.55 -7.72
CA LEU A 129 -4.36 -2.92 -7.10
C LEU A 129 -3.16 -3.04 -8.04
N ASP A 130 -2.90 -2.01 -8.84
CA ASP A 130 -1.65 -1.87 -9.58
C ASP A 130 -0.54 -1.42 -8.62
N TYR A 131 0.53 -2.22 -8.48
CA TYR A 131 1.54 -1.95 -7.46
C TYR A 131 2.31 -0.65 -7.71
N ARG A 132 2.55 -0.32 -8.98
CA ARG A 132 3.32 0.87 -9.34
C ARG A 132 2.50 2.14 -9.17
N ALA A 133 1.23 2.10 -9.59
CA ALA A 133 0.32 3.22 -9.37
C ALA A 133 0.08 3.45 -7.86
N ALA A 134 -0.16 2.38 -7.11
CA ALA A 134 -0.42 2.45 -5.67
C ALA A 134 0.79 2.94 -4.86
N ALA A 135 2.02 2.66 -5.31
CA ALA A 135 3.23 3.12 -4.62
C ALA A 135 3.33 4.65 -4.48
N SER A 136 2.72 5.43 -5.39
CA SER A 136 2.67 6.89 -5.27
C SER A 136 1.86 7.39 -4.07
N SER A 137 0.91 6.58 -3.60
CA SER A 137 0.02 6.86 -2.45
C SER A 137 0.35 6.03 -1.20
N SER A 138 1.31 5.10 -1.29
CA SER A 138 1.72 4.22 -0.20
C SER A 138 3.04 4.67 0.41
N GLN A 139 3.30 4.23 1.65
CA GLN A 139 4.56 4.49 2.34
C GLN A 139 5.66 3.51 1.91
N VAL A 140 6.91 3.95 1.99
CA VAL A 140 8.07 3.06 1.92
C VAL A 140 8.11 2.20 3.18
N CYS A 141 8.38 0.90 3.05
CA CYS A 141 8.43 0.01 4.20
C CYS A 141 9.53 0.47 5.18
N PRO A 142 9.22 0.58 6.49
CA PRO A 142 10.23 0.94 7.48
C PRO A 142 11.36 -0.10 7.52
N SER A 143 12.59 0.34 7.78
CA SER A 143 13.79 -0.51 7.79
C SER A 143 13.75 -1.65 8.83
N SER A 144 12.84 -1.57 9.80
CA SER A 144 12.60 -2.60 10.82
C SER A 144 11.48 -3.58 10.45
N THR A 145 10.94 -3.54 9.23
CA THR A 145 10.03 -4.58 8.75
C THR A 145 10.83 -5.86 8.54
N GLU A 146 10.74 -6.80 9.49
CA GLU A 146 10.96 -8.22 9.20
C GLU A 146 9.98 -8.61 8.09
N LEU A 147 10.47 -8.55 6.85
CA LEU A 147 9.78 -9.15 5.72
C LEU A 147 9.66 -10.64 6.06
N PRO A 148 8.45 -11.23 6.09
CA PRO A 148 8.33 -12.67 6.31
C PRO A 148 9.21 -13.34 5.29
N ALA A 149 10.20 -14.09 5.80
CA ALA A 149 11.14 -14.83 4.98
C ALA A 149 10.34 -15.53 3.89
N GLN A 150 10.69 -15.18 2.66
CA GLN A 150 10.12 -15.68 1.41
C GLN A 150 9.38 -17.00 1.61
N GLY A 151 8.12 -17.05 1.17
CA GLY A 151 7.37 -18.29 0.95
C GLY A 151 7.96 -19.16 -0.16
N ASN A 152 9.26 -19.43 -0.06
CA ASN A 152 10.12 -20.38 -0.77
C ASN A 152 11.30 -20.75 0.16
N GLY A 153 10.98 -21.27 1.35
CA GLY A 153 11.71 -22.39 1.98
C GLY A 153 13.18 -22.28 2.37
N SER A 154 13.82 -21.11 2.46
CA SER A 154 15.27 -21.07 2.78
C SER A 154 15.80 -19.85 3.56
N GLY A 155 14.93 -18.97 4.07
CA GLY A 155 15.36 -17.72 4.73
C GLY A 155 15.88 -17.83 6.18
N PRO A 156 15.29 -18.63 7.09
CA PRO A 156 15.73 -18.62 8.49
C PRO A 156 16.83 -19.65 8.84
N ALA A 157 17.12 -20.60 7.95
CA ALA A 157 18.05 -21.70 8.26
C ALA A 157 19.52 -21.26 8.38
N ILE A 158 19.93 -20.20 7.68
CA ILE A 158 21.35 -19.77 7.66
C ILE A 158 21.72 -19.07 8.98
N GLY A 159 20.80 -18.28 9.56
CA GLY A 159 21.04 -17.60 10.84
C GLY A 159 21.15 -18.56 12.03
N LEU A 160 20.32 -19.61 12.06
CA LEU A 160 20.33 -20.62 13.13
C LEU A 160 21.55 -21.56 13.06
N ALA A 161 22.06 -21.86 11.84
CA ALA A 161 23.27 -22.65 11.69
C ALA A 161 24.52 -21.92 12.20
N ALA A 162 24.65 -20.61 11.93
CA ALA A 162 25.80 -19.81 12.39
C ALA A 162 25.82 -19.64 13.92
N ALA A 163 24.66 -19.40 14.55
CA ALA A 163 24.56 -19.28 16.00
C ALA A 163 24.84 -20.62 16.72
N GLY A 164 24.39 -21.75 16.16
CA GLY A 164 24.66 -23.09 16.70
C GLY A 164 26.15 -23.46 16.67
N VAL A 165 26.86 -23.11 15.59
CA VAL A 165 28.31 -23.39 15.45
C VAL A 165 29.13 -22.55 16.44
N VAL A 166 28.83 -21.26 16.60
CA VAL A 166 29.53 -20.40 17.57
C VAL A 166 29.26 -20.87 19.00
N GLY A 167 28.02 -21.24 19.33
CA GLY A 167 27.66 -21.79 20.63
C GLY A 167 28.42 -23.09 20.94
N ALA A 168 28.49 -24.02 20.00
CA ALA A 168 29.20 -25.29 20.16
C ALA A 168 30.72 -25.08 20.35
N VAL A 169 31.34 -24.16 19.58
CA VAL A 169 32.78 -23.86 19.71
C VAL A 169 33.11 -23.24 21.07
N CYS A 170 32.27 -22.34 21.58
CA CYS A 170 32.46 -21.76 22.91
C CYS A 170 32.36 -22.80 24.03
N VAL A 171 31.37 -23.70 23.97
CA VAL A 171 31.20 -24.77 24.96
C VAL A 171 32.36 -25.76 24.94
N LEU A 172 32.85 -26.14 23.75
CA LEU A 172 34.00 -27.04 23.61
C LEU A 172 35.30 -26.40 24.15
N ARG A 173 35.52 -25.09 23.93
CA ARG A 173 36.70 -24.40 24.47
C ARG A 173 36.69 -24.26 25.99
N ILE A 174 35.52 -24.08 26.60
CA ILE A 174 35.40 -24.02 28.06
C ILE A 174 35.66 -25.39 28.69
N ARG A 175 35.12 -26.47 28.09
CA ARG A 175 35.38 -27.83 28.57
C ARG A 175 36.85 -28.23 28.44
N ALA A 176 37.52 -27.87 27.34
CA ALA A 176 38.95 -28.14 27.14
C ALA A 176 39.85 -27.41 28.16
N ARG A 177 39.43 -26.22 28.63
CA ARG A 177 40.16 -25.46 29.67
C ARG A 177 39.87 -25.95 31.09
N GLY A 178 38.71 -26.56 31.34
CA GLY A 178 38.35 -27.14 32.64
C GLY A 178 39.11 -28.44 32.98
N THR A 179 39.58 -29.18 31.98
CA THR A 179 40.36 -30.42 32.18
C THR A 179 41.86 -30.22 32.37
N ALA A 180 42.37 -28.98 32.22
CA ALA A 180 43.81 -28.68 32.36
C ALA A 180 44.20 -28.13 33.74
N GLY A 181 43.26 -27.99 34.68
CA GLY A 181 43.50 -27.41 36.01
C GLY A 181 43.29 -28.36 37.20
N GLY A 182 43.33 -29.67 36.97
CA GLY A 182 43.04 -30.68 38.00
C GLY A 182 44.08 -31.79 38.07
N ARG A 183 45.36 -31.41 38.25
CA ARG A 183 46.42 -32.29 38.76
C ARG A 183 47.45 -31.39 39.43
N ASP A 184 47.96 -31.85 40.59
CA ASP A 184 48.84 -31.18 41.57
C ASP A 184 47.99 -30.68 42.78
N ASP A 185 48.04 -31.20 44.01
CA ASP A 185 49.06 -31.98 44.71
C ASP A 185 48.45 -32.87 45.82
N ALA A 186 49.29 -33.80 46.29
CA ALA A 186 49.16 -34.63 47.49
C ALA A 186 49.33 -33.83 48.80
#